data_AF-A0ABD3VLS2-F1
#
_entry.id   AF-A0ABD3VLS2-F1
#
_cell.length_a   1.000
_cell.length_b   1.000
_cell.length_c   1.000
_cell.angle_alpha   90.00
_cell.angle_beta   90.00
_cell.angle_gamma   90.00
#
_symmetry.space_group_name_H-M   'P 1'
#
loop_
_entity.id
_entity.type
_entity.pdbx_description
1 polymer ?
#
loop_
_entity_poly.entity_id
_entity_poly.type
_entity_poly.pdbx_seq_one_letter_code
_entity_poly.pdbx_strand_id
1 'polypeptide(L)'
;MLNLYEKFKLENPEITISKTCFYRLRPPHIILADFANRRTCLCTRHQNMSLKIKALNNLGIRISKNPDVLIKAYDSNKELLKMIEAVEVRSIKFFNWKRVQEGNKMRYKELEENMEKEAFIDKFDRELNDFREHAKRVTNQYNEMRRAYWNATSISLHTMVYSKAGNDTKIQSYVSVSDVLSHNSTAVYTILKKLVNVLKTGNPDLRVIHYLSDSPTSQYRNKTMFQFVSMHEEEFGIPARWSFLESGHGKEPCDGLGASVKRAADNAVKQGKVSIQSASDFLKWAESSMTSGSKVKYFGYTQEEYELSEAVLKERLKPVPVKGTFKIHNIIGSGTNKIYTYIPEIPPIIVKNAGLTYQV
;
A
#
# COMPACT_ATOMS: atom_id res chain seq x y z
N MET A 1 -14.04 -3.46 -12.40
CA MET A 1 -15.18 -4.39 -12.44
C MET A 1 -15.22 -5.25 -13.70
N LEU A 2 -14.70 -4.81 -14.86
CA LEU A 2 -14.56 -5.71 -16.02
C LEU A 2 -13.72 -6.96 -15.66
N ASN A 3 -12.56 -6.76 -15.04
CA ASN A 3 -11.62 -7.84 -14.71
C ASN A 3 -12.12 -8.80 -13.61
N LEU A 4 -13.13 -8.41 -12.80
CA LEU A 4 -13.59 -9.24 -11.68
C LEU A 4 -14.54 -10.35 -12.14
N TYR A 5 -15.37 -10.08 -13.15
CA TYR A 5 -16.26 -11.09 -13.72
C TYR A 5 -15.47 -12.18 -14.46
N GLU A 6 -14.45 -11.78 -15.23
CA GLU A 6 -13.58 -12.74 -15.92
C GLU A 6 -12.78 -13.59 -14.92
N LYS A 7 -12.22 -12.96 -13.88
CA LYS A 7 -11.56 -13.69 -12.79
C LYS A 7 -12.50 -14.68 -12.10
N PHE A 8 -13.74 -14.28 -11.80
CA PHE A 8 -14.74 -15.17 -11.21
C PHE A 8 -15.05 -16.37 -12.10
N LYS A 9 -15.19 -16.17 -13.42
CA LYS A 9 -15.42 -17.25 -14.39
C LYS A 9 -14.22 -18.19 -14.54
N LEU A 10 -13.00 -17.68 -14.40
CA LEU A 10 -11.78 -18.49 -14.39
C LEU A 10 -11.65 -19.34 -13.11
N GLU A 11 -12.03 -18.77 -11.96
CA GLU A 11 -11.96 -19.45 -10.67
C GLU A 11 -13.12 -20.42 -10.43
N ASN A 12 -14.27 -20.20 -11.06
CA ASN A 12 -15.51 -20.99 -10.88
C ASN A 12 -16.15 -21.33 -12.24
N PRO A 13 -15.51 -22.19 -13.06
CA PRO A 13 -15.96 -22.48 -14.42
C PRO A 13 -17.34 -23.17 -14.47
N GLU A 14 -17.69 -23.94 -13.45
CA GLU A 14 -18.98 -24.64 -13.31
C GLU A 14 -20.17 -23.70 -13.01
N ILE A 15 -19.92 -22.49 -12.50
CA ILE A 15 -21.00 -21.56 -12.14
C ILE A 15 -21.50 -20.80 -13.38
N THR A 16 -22.72 -21.11 -13.80
CA THR A 16 -23.39 -20.45 -14.92
C THR A 16 -24.10 -19.18 -14.45
N ILE A 17 -23.38 -18.05 -14.45
CA ILE A 17 -23.95 -16.73 -14.15
C ILE A 17 -23.68 -15.75 -15.29
N SER A 18 -24.69 -14.93 -15.63
CA SER A 18 -24.53 -13.85 -16.62
C SER A 18 -23.83 -12.64 -15.99
N LYS A 19 -23.11 -11.87 -16.82
CA LYS A 19 -22.44 -10.63 -16.40
C LYS A 19 -23.37 -9.66 -15.67
N THR A 20 -24.61 -9.54 -16.15
CA THR A 20 -25.64 -8.68 -15.55
C THR A 20 -26.09 -9.19 -14.17
N CYS A 21 -26.30 -10.49 -14.04
CA CYS A 21 -26.66 -11.11 -12.76
C CYS A 21 -25.52 -10.98 -11.74
N PHE A 22 -24.29 -11.24 -12.18
CA PHE A 22 -23.08 -11.09 -11.36
C PHE A 22 -22.95 -9.67 -10.78
N TYR A 23 -23.23 -8.63 -11.57
CA TYR A 23 -23.20 -7.25 -11.08
C TYR A 23 -24.36 -6.88 -10.16
N ARG A 24 -25.51 -7.56 -10.25
CA ARG A 24 -26.66 -7.37 -9.35
C ARG A 24 -26.43 -7.99 -7.97
N LEU A 25 -25.67 -9.08 -7.89
CA LEU A 25 -25.31 -9.74 -6.63
C LEU A 25 -24.27 -8.97 -5.81
N ARG A 26 -23.87 -7.76 -6.27
CA ARG A 26 -22.96 -6.89 -5.55
C ARG A 26 -23.57 -6.52 -4.18
N PRO A 27 -22.83 -6.73 -3.06
CA PRO A 27 -23.29 -6.30 -1.74
C PRO A 27 -23.61 -4.79 -1.72
N PRO A 28 -24.66 -4.36 -0.98
CA PRO A 28 -25.13 -2.97 -0.99
C PRO A 28 -24.06 -1.95 -0.58
N HIS A 29 -23.12 -2.34 0.28
CA HIS A 29 -22.04 -1.50 0.78
C HIS A 29 -20.83 -1.41 -0.18
N ILE A 30 -20.81 -2.21 -1.26
CA ILE A 30 -19.81 -2.09 -2.33
C ILE A 30 -20.38 -1.15 -3.38
N ILE A 31 -19.94 0.10 -3.34
CA ILE A 31 -20.34 1.14 -4.28
C ILE A 31 -19.41 1.06 -5.49
N LEU A 32 -19.96 1.15 -6.72
CA LEU A 32 -19.12 1.28 -7.91
C LEU A 32 -18.25 2.52 -7.75
N ALA A 33 -16.96 2.39 -8.05
CA ALA A 33 -16.11 3.55 -8.21
C ALA A 33 -16.67 4.38 -9.38
N ASP A 34 -17.45 5.41 -9.06
CA ASP A 34 -17.81 6.42 -10.03
C ASP A 34 -16.57 7.26 -10.30
N PHE A 35 -15.96 7.01 -11.46
CA PHE A 35 -14.77 7.73 -11.90
C PHE A 35 -15.07 9.21 -12.17
N ALA A 36 -16.34 9.61 -12.28
CA ALA A 36 -16.71 11.02 -12.29
C ALA A 36 -16.32 11.71 -10.97
N ASN A 37 -16.47 11.05 -9.82
CA ASN A 37 -16.21 11.64 -8.50
C ASN A 37 -14.74 11.74 -8.10
N ARG A 38 -13.80 11.19 -8.89
CA ARG A 38 -12.36 11.17 -8.52
C ARG A 38 -11.48 12.01 -9.45
N ARG A 39 -12.03 12.57 -10.52
CA ARG A 39 -11.28 13.35 -11.52
C ARG A 39 -11.92 14.70 -11.89
N THR A 40 -13.04 15.07 -11.30
CA THR A 40 -13.60 16.42 -11.49
C THR A 40 -13.13 17.33 -10.37
N CYS A 41 -12.42 18.39 -10.73
CA CYS A 41 -12.18 19.49 -9.80
C CYS A 41 -13.55 20.02 -9.34
N LEU A 42 -13.78 20.10 -8.01
CA LEU A 42 -15.03 20.65 -7.44
C LEU A 42 -15.03 22.19 -7.39
N CYS A 43 -14.23 22.84 -8.23
CA CYS A 43 -14.16 24.29 -8.21
C CYS A 43 -15.42 24.90 -8.84
N THR A 44 -15.68 26.16 -8.49
CA THR A 44 -16.79 26.93 -9.05
C THR A 44 -16.74 27.01 -10.59
N ARG A 45 -15.55 26.95 -11.20
CA ARG A 45 -15.39 26.99 -12.67
C ARG A 45 -15.92 25.72 -13.34
N HIS A 46 -15.55 24.53 -12.84
CA HIS A 46 -16.06 23.24 -13.32
C HIS A 46 -17.57 23.12 -13.11
N GLN A 47 -18.07 23.55 -11.94
CA GLN A 47 -19.51 23.54 -11.66
C GLN A 47 -20.29 24.48 -12.60
N ASN A 48 -19.86 25.74 -12.73
CA ASN A 48 -20.54 26.72 -13.57
C ASN A 48 -20.49 26.39 -15.06
N MET A 49 -19.40 25.78 -15.53
CA MET A 49 -19.32 25.30 -16.90
C MET A 49 -20.27 24.12 -17.13
N SER A 50 -20.34 23.17 -16.19
CA SER A 50 -21.30 22.05 -16.28
C SER A 50 -22.75 22.53 -16.30
N LEU A 51 -23.10 23.53 -15.48
CA LEU A 51 -24.44 24.13 -15.46
C LEU A 51 -24.81 24.81 -16.80
N LYS A 52 -23.87 25.51 -17.44
CA LYS A 52 -24.07 26.10 -18.78
C LYS A 52 -24.21 25.03 -19.86
N ILE A 53 -23.35 24.01 -19.85
CA ILE A 53 -23.44 22.86 -20.76
C ILE A 53 -24.78 22.14 -20.60
N LYS A 54 -25.29 22.02 -19.37
CA LYS A 54 -26.60 21.44 -19.09
C LYS A 54 -27.72 22.27 -19.71
N ALA A 55 -27.66 23.60 -19.61
CA ALA A 55 -28.61 24.49 -20.27
C ALA A 55 -28.61 24.29 -21.80
N LEU A 56 -27.42 24.23 -22.42
CA LEU A 56 -27.28 23.97 -23.87
C LEU A 56 -27.84 22.60 -24.28
N ASN A 57 -27.62 21.56 -23.48
CA ASN A 57 -28.22 20.24 -23.72
C ASN A 57 -29.75 20.26 -23.63
N ASN A 58 -30.32 21.03 -22.70
CA ASN A 58 -31.76 21.19 -22.58
C ASN A 58 -32.37 21.93 -23.80
N LEU A 59 -31.57 22.76 -24.48
CA LEU A 59 -31.93 23.41 -25.75
C LEU A 59 -31.77 22.50 -26.98
N GLY A 60 -31.43 21.22 -26.79
CA GLY A 60 -31.30 20.24 -27.85
C GLY A 60 -29.89 20.11 -28.45
N ILE A 61 -28.92 20.91 -27.98
CA ILE A 61 -27.52 20.80 -28.41
C ILE A 61 -26.90 19.55 -27.79
N ARG A 62 -26.66 18.52 -28.60
CA ARG A 62 -26.11 17.23 -28.15
C ARG A 62 -24.60 17.32 -27.94
N ILE A 63 -24.18 17.81 -26.78
CA ILE A 63 -22.78 17.91 -26.37
C ILE A 63 -22.49 17.13 -25.09
N SER A 64 -21.23 16.78 -24.86
CA SER A 64 -20.83 16.08 -23.64
C SER A 64 -21.21 16.87 -22.39
N LYS A 65 -21.87 16.21 -21.42
CA LYS A 65 -22.24 16.79 -20.12
C LYS A 65 -21.03 17.07 -19.22
N ASN A 66 -19.89 16.43 -19.50
CA ASN A 66 -18.65 16.61 -18.75
C ASN A 66 -17.80 17.72 -19.41
N PRO A 67 -17.54 18.85 -18.72
CA PRO A 67 -16.74 19.96 -19.25
C PRO A 67 -15.35 19.54 -19.74
N ASP A 68 -14.65 18.67 -19.02
CA ASP A 68 -13.29 18.22 -19.37
C ASP A 68 -13.27 17.34 -20.63
N VAL A 69 -14.35 16.59 -20.87
CA VAL A 69 -14.53 15.81 -22.10
C VAL A 69 -14.90 16.73 -23.26
N LEU A 70 -15.76 17.73 -23.01
CA LEU A 70 -16.17 18.71 -24.01
C LEU A 70 -14.96 19.43 -24.61
N ILE A 71 -14.09 20.02 -23.78
CA ILE A 71 -12.93 20.76 -24.27
C ILE A 71 -11.89 19.89 -25.01
N LYS A 72 -11.93 18.56 -24.81
CA LYS A 72 -11.07 17.61 -25.52
C LYS A 72 -11.65 17.15 -26.85
N ALA A 73 -12.97 17.19 -26.98
CA ALA A 73 -13.67 16.83 -28.22
C ALA A 73 -13.59 17.94 -29.28
N TYR A 74 -13.34 19.18 -28.86
CA TYR A 74 -13.28 20.35 -29.75
C TYR A 74 -11.97 21.10 -29.53
N ASP A 75 -11.17 21.27 -30.58
CA ASP A 75 -9.89 22.00 -30.52
C ASP A 75 -10.08 23.52 -30.42
N SER A 76 -11.18 24.03 -30.98
CA SER A 76 -11.56 25.45 -30.91
C SER A 76 -13.02 25.62 -30.48
N ASN A 77 -13.36 26.80 -29.97
CA ASN A 77 -14.74 27.08 -29.56
C ASN A 77 -15.67 27.32 -30.76
N LYS A 78 -15.14 27.59 -31.96
CA LYS A 78 -15.91 27.99 -33.15
C LYS A 78 -17.06 27.03 -33.48
N GLU A 79 -16.82 25.73 -33.41
CA GLU A 79 -17.85 24.72 -33.72
C GLU A 79 -18.97 24.72 -32.68
N LEU A 80 -18.62 24.87 -31.39
CA LEU A 80 -19.60 24.97 -30.31
C LEU A 80 -20.42 26.25 -30.41
N LEU A 81 -19.81 27.38 -30.74
CA LEU A 81 -20.51 28.66 -30.90
C LEU A 81 -21.49 28.60 -32.07
N LYS A 82 -21.09 28.02 -33.21
CA LYS A 82 -22.00 27.79 -34.37
C LYS A 82 -23.21 26.94 -34.00
N MET A 83 -23.03 25.92 -33.16
CA MET A 83 -24.16 25.10 -32.68
C MET A 83 -25.13 25.89 -31.80
N ILE A 84 -24.64 26.86 -31.02
CA ILE A 84 -25.48 27.72 -30.17
C ILE A 84 -26.19 28.77 -31.03
N GLU A 85 -25.50 29.36 -32.00
CA GLU A 85 -26.07 30.34 -32.95
C GLU A 85 -27.27 29.77 -33.71
N ALA A 86 -27.16 28.51 -34.14
CA ALA A 86 -28.19 27.77 -34.89
C ALA A 86 -29.47 27.46 -34.09
N VAL A 87 -29.48 27.69 -32.76
CA VAL A 87 -30.69 27.48 -31.95
C VAL A 87 -31.61 28.71 -32.07
N GLU A 88 -32.87 28.46 -32.46
CA GLU A 88 -33.92 29.47 -32.59
C GLU A 88 -34.53 29.86 -31.22
N VAL A 89 -33.74 30.53 -30.37
CA VAL A 89 -34.17 31.11 -29.10
C VAL A 89 -33.74 32.56 -28.97
N ARG A 90 -34.57 33.40 -28.32
CA ARG A 90 -34.26 34.81 -28.03
C ARG A 90 -33.34 34.96 -26.81
N SER A 91 -33.64 34.21 -25.73
CA SER A 91 -32.86 34.23 -24.49
C SER A 91 -32.55 32.82 -24.00
N ILE A 92 -31.44 32.69 -23.28
CA ILE A 92 -30.94 31.42 -22.71
C ILE A 92 -30.98 31.52 -21.19
N LYS A 93 -31.71 30.58 -20.58
CA LYS A 93 -31.74 30.37 -19.13
C LYS A 93 -30.67 29.39 -18.71
N PHE A 94 -29.85 29.75 -17.74
CA PHE A 94 -28.79 28.90 -17.21
C PHE A 94 -28.55 29.19 -15.73
N PHE A 95 -27.85 28.29 -15.05
CA PHE A 95 -27.56 28.42 -13.63
C PHE A 95 -26.08 28.77 -13.41
N ASN A 96 -25.80 29.57 -12.38
CA ASN A 96 -24.47 29.75 -11.84
C ASN A 96 -24.46 29.42 -10.35
N TRP A 97 -23.46 28.66 -9.94
CA TRP A 97 -23.13 28.45 -8.55
C TRP A 97 -22.28 29.63 -8.05
N LYS A 98 -22.85 30.45 -7.17
CA LYS A 98 -22.24 31.66 -6.64
C LYS A 98 -22.41 31.75 -5.12
N ARG A 99 -21.50 32.47 -4.46
CA ARG A 99 -21.57 32.74 -3.03
C ARG A 99 -22.46 33.97 -2.80
N VAL A 100 -23.54 33.79 -2.06
CA VAL A 100 -24.54 34.82 -1.75
C VAL A 100 -24.63 35.07 -0.25
N GLN A 101 -24.99 36.30 0.11
CA GLN A 101 -25.25 36.67 1.51
C GLN A 101 -26.70 36.32 1.86
N GLU A 102 -26.88 35.48 2.88
CA GLU A 102 -28.19 35.10 3.41
C GLU A 102 -28.21 35.42 4.91
N GLY A 103 -28.80 36.57 5.27
CA GLY A 103 -28.70 37.14 6.61
C GLY A 103 -27.24 37.48 6.97
N ASN A 104 -26.76 36.96 8.10
CA ASN A 104 -25.39 37.17 8.59
C ASN A 104 -24.38 36.11 8.10
N LYS A 105 -24.76 35.18 7.21
CA LYS A 105 -23.89 34.09 6.75
C LYS A 105 -23.78 34.07 5.22
N MET A 106 -22.58 33.81 4.73
CA MET A 106 -22.33 33.62 3.30
C MET A 106 -22.53 32.14 2.91
N ARG A 107 -23.40 31.85 1.95
CA ARG A 107 -23.71 30.49 1.49
C ARG A 107 -23.56 30.38 -0.03
N TYR A 108 -23.18 29.21 -0.52
CA TYR A 108 -23.19 28.94 -1.95
C TYR A 108 -24.59 28.50 -2.40
N LYS A 109 -25.10 29.11 -3.46
CA LYS A 109 -26.40 28.76 -4.07
C LYS A 109 -26.29 28.75 -5.58
N GLU A 110 -27.14 27.95 -6.22
CA GLU A 110 -27.38 28.05 -7.65
C GLU A 110 -28.36 29.20 -7.90
N LEU A 111 -27.97 30.13 -8.76
CA LEU A 111 -28.78 31.27 -9.18
C LEU A 111 -29.15 31.07 -10.64
N GLU A 112 -30.44 31.18 -10.96
CA GLU A 112 -30.92 31.24 -12.32
C GLU A 112 -30.59 32.62 -12.91
N GLU A 113 -29.95 32.63 -14.07
CA GLU A 113 -29.72 33.81 -14.89
C GLU A 113 -30.40 33.58 -16.25
N ASN A 114 -31.06 34.62 -16.77
CA ASN A 114 -31.58 34.65 -18.12
C ASN A 114 -30.89 35.81 -18.86
N MET A 115 -30.40 35.55 -20.07
CA MET A 115 -29.77 36.59 -20.89
C MET A 115 -30.03 36.37 -22.37
N GLU A 116 -29.94 37.43 -23.16
CA GLU A 116 -30.07 37.37 -24.63
C GLU A 116 -29.02 36.43 -25.23
N LYS A 117 -29.40 35.74 -26.32
CA LYS A 117 -28.57 34.69 -26.94
C LYS A 117 -27.18 35.20 -27.31
N GLU A 118 -27.08 36.38 -27.92
CA GLU A 118 -25.82 36.97 -28.36
C GLU A 118 -24.90 37.26 -27.16
N ALA A 119 -25.45 37.83 -26.09
CA ALA A 119 -24.71 38.08 -24.86
C ALA A 119 -24.28 36.79 -24.14
N PHE A 120 -25.08 35.72 -24.25
CA PHE A 120 -24.71 34.41 -23.75
C PHE A 120 -23.54 33.81 -24.52
N ILE A 121 -23.54 33.91 -25.85
CA ILE A 121 -22.46 33.40 -26.72
C ILE A 121 -21.12 34.05 -26.33
N ASP A 122 -21.08 35.38 -26.21
CA ASP A 122 -19.87 36.11 -25.80
C ASP A 122 -19.38 35.75 -24.39
N LYS A 123 -20.31 35.51 -23.48
CA LYS A 123 -19.98 35.07 -22.11
C LYS A 123 -19.46 33.64 -22.12
N PHE A 124 -20.12 32.74 -22.86
CA PHE A 124 -19.76 31.34 -22.96
C PHE A 124 -18.39 31.16 -23.61
N ASP A 125 -18.08 31.89 -24.69
CA ASP A 125 -16.77 31.80 -25.35
C ASP A 125 -15.63 32.22 -24.41
N ARG A 126 -15.77 33.37 -23.72
CA ARG A 126 -14.79 33.85 -22.74
C ARG A 126 -14.60 32.85 -21.61
N GLU A 127 -15.69 32.39 -21.00
CA GLU A 127 -15.61 31.44 -19.89
C GLU A 127 -15.07 30.07 -20.34
N LEU A 128 -15.32 29.65 -21.59
CA LEU A 128 -14.81 28.40 -22.14
C LEU A 128 -13.30 28.47 -22.40
N ASN A 129 -12.79 29.61 -22.87
CA ASN A 129 -11.35 29.87 -22.99
C ASN A 129 -10.66 29.83 -21.62
N ASP A 130 -11.18 30.56 -20.63
CA ASP A 130 -10.69 30.52 -19.25
C ASP A 130 -10.73 29.11 -18.64
N PHE A 131 -11.78 28.35 -18.99
CA PHE A 131 -11.96 26.98 -18.53
C PHE A 131 -10.91 26.03 -19.14
N ARG A 132 -10.57 26.17 -20.43
CA ARG A 132 -9.50 25.39 -21.08
C ARG A 132 -8.16 25.57 -20.37
N GLU A 133 -7.79 26.80 -20.04
CA GLU A 133 -6.55 27.08 -19.30
C GLU A 133 -6.60 26.52 -17.87
N HIS A 134 -7.74 26.67 -17.20
CA HIS A 134 -7.96 26.10 -15.87
C HIS A 134 -7.81 24.57 -15.88
N ALA A 135 -8.44 23.87 -16.83
CA ALA A 135 -8.37 22.42 -16.95
C ALA A 135 -6.92 21.94 -17.21
N LYS A 136 -6.15 22.65 -18.04
CA LYS A 136 -4.72 22.39 -18.24
C LYS A 136 -3.93 22.55 -16.94
N ARG A 137 -4.11 23.64 -16.21
CA ARG A 137 -3.43 23.89 -14.93
C ARG A 137 -3.75 22.83 -13.88
N VAL A 138 -5.03 22.49 -13.71
CA VAL A 138 -5.46 21.43 -12.81
C VAL A 138 -4.82 20.09 -13.17
N THR A 139 -4.84 19.72 -14.45
CA THR A 139 -4.23 18.48 -14.93
C THR A 139 -2.73 18.44 -14.63
N ASN A 140 -2.01 19.53 -14.91
CA ASN A 140 -0.59 19.64 -14.61
C ASN A 140 -0.31 19.53 -13.12
N GLN A 141 -1.05 20.26 -12.27
CA GLN A 141 -0.91 20.21 -10.82
C GLN A 141 -1.09 18.77 -10.27
N TYR A 142 -2.12 18.05 -10.73
CA TYR A 142 -2.33 16.66 -10.34
C TYR A 142 -1.21 15.73 -10.83
N ASN A 143 -0.69 15.97 -12.03
CA ASN A 143 0.44 15.21 -12.56
C ASN A 143 1.72 15.46 -11.76
N GLU A 144 2.01 16.71 -11.39
CA GLU A 144 3.17 17.05 -10.56
C GLU A 144 3.06 16.43 -9.16
N MET A 145 1.89 16.49 -8.51
CA MET A 145 1.67 15.80 -7.22
C MET A 145 1.89 14.29 -7.32
N ARG A 146 1.43 13.67 -8.42
CA ARG A 146 1.65 12.24 -8.67
C ARG A 146 3.11 11.92 -8.93
N ARG A 147 3.82 12.75 -9.69
CA ARG A 147 5.26 12.60 -9.93
C ARG A 147 6.03 12.69 -8.62
N ALA A 148 5.71 13.66 -7.77
CA ALA A 148 6.30 13.78 -6.44
C ALA A 148 6.03 12.55 -5.56
N TYR A 149 4.82 11.99 -5.60
CA TYR A 149 4.47 10.76 -4.88
C TYR A 149 5.23 9.53 -5.40
N TRP A 150 5.34 9.38 -6.73
CA TRP A 150 6.03 8.23 -7.35
C TRP A 150 7.55 8.34 -7.33
N ASN A 151 8.10 9.54 -7.19
CA ASN A 151 9.54 9.79 -7.02
C ASN A 151 9.97 9.79 -5.55
N ALA A 152 9.06 9.48 -4.62
CA ALA A 152 9.41 9.38 -3.21
C ALA A 152 10.36 8.20 -2.98
N THR A 153 11.51 8.47 -2.37
CA THR A 153 12.39 7.39 -1.91
C THR A 153 11.67 6.59 -0.84
N SER A 154 11.76 5.28 -0.96
CA SER A 154 11.16 4.34 -0.01
C SER A 154 12.27 3.70 0.80
N ILE A 155 11.96 3.36 2.04
CA ILE A 155 12.82 2.58 2.93
C ILE A 155 12.04 1.39 3.44
N SER A 156 12.74 0.29 3.72
CA SER A 156 12.18 -0.90 4.34
C SER A 156 12.21 -0.81 5.85
N LEU A 157 11.10 -1.19 6.48
CA LEU A 157 11.01 -1.37 7.93
C LEU A 157 10.61 -2.81 8.24
N HIS A 158 11.36 -3.46 9.14
CA HIS A 158 11.02 -4.77 9.67
C HIS A 158 10.90 -4.70 11.18
N THR A 159 9.74 -5.09 11.71
CA THR A 159 9.40 -4.92 13.12
C THR A 159 9.42 -6.25 13.84
N MET A 160 10.07 -6.28 15.01
CA MET A 160 10.20 -7.48 15.83
C MET A 160 9.91 -7.11 17.29
N VAL A 161 9.20 -7.98 17.99
CA VAL A 161 8.95 -7.85 19.43
C VAL A 161 9.60 -9.03 20.13
N TYR A 162 10.50 -8.73 21.06
CA TYR A 162 11.20 -9.72 21.87
C TYR A 162 10.61 -9.74 23.28
N SER A 163 10.44 -10.94 23.83
CA SER A 163 10.13 -11.15 25.23
C SER A 163 11.00 -12.26 25.81
N LYS A 164 11.52 -12.07 27.03
CA LYS A 164 12.26 -13.11 27.76
C LYS A 164 11.29 -13.92 28.63
N ALA A 165 11.32 -15.25 28.49
CA ALA A 165 10.56 -16.14 29.35
C ALA A 165 11.18 -16.18 30.76
N GLY A 166 10.37 -15.94 31.80
CA GLY A 166 10.79 -15.93 33.21
C GLY A 166 9.84 -15.12 34.11
N ASN A 167 10.15 -15.04 35.41
CA ASN A 167 9.31 -14.33 36.40
C ASN A 167 9.19 -12.82 36.15
N ASP A 168 10.20 -12.20 35.53
CA ASP A 168 10.15 -10.81 35.06
C ASP A 168 10.06 -10.79 33.53
N THR A 169 8.85 -10.62 33.00
CA THR A 169 8.63 -10.51 31.55
C THR A 169 9.11 -9.14 31.05
N LYS A 170 10.36 -9.08 30.58
CA LYS A 170 10.89 -7.91 29.88
C LYS A 170 10.53 -7.98 28.39
N ILE A 171 9.76 -7.00 27.92
CA ILE A 171 9.40 -6.81 26.51
C ILE A 171 10.27 -5.71 25.92
N GLN A 172 10.91 -6.00 24.78
CA GLN A 172 11.72 -5.05 24.04
C GLN A 172 11.32 -5.07 22.56
N SER A 173 11.09 -3.89 21.99
CA SER A 173 10.79 -3.74 20.57
C SER A 173 12.06 -3.45 19.79
N TYR A 174 12.16 -4.06 18.61
CA TYR A 174 13.25 -3.87 17.66
C TYR A 174 12.69 -3.51 16.28
N VAL A 175 13.35 -2.57 15.60
CA VAL A 175 12.98 -2.18 14.24
C VAL A 175 14.25 -2.15 13.40
N SER A 176 14.27 -2.98 12.36
CA SER A 176 15.31 -2.91 11.35
C SER A 176 14.91 -1.94 10.24
N VAL A 177 15.86 -1.13 9.79
CA VAL A 177 15.67 -0.10 8.76
C VAL A 177 16.71 -0.29 7.66
N SER A 178 16.32 -0.25 6.39
CA SER A 178 17.27 -0.36 5.29
C SER A 178 16.74 0.28 4.02
N ASP A 179 17.65 0.74 3.15
CA ASP A 179 17.35 1.18 1.80
C ASP A 179 17.09 -0.01 0.85
N VAL A 180 17.39 -1.24 1.29
CA VAL A 180 17.09 -2.47 0.55
C VAL A 180 15.58 -2.75 0.60
N LEU A 181 14.91 -2.65 -0.56
CA LEU A 181 13.45 -2.81 -0.69
C LEU A 181 12.97 -4.28 -0.81
N SER A 182 13.90 -5.23 -0.78
CA SER A 182 13.59 -6.66 -0.89
C SER A 182 12.87 -7.18 0.34
N HIS A 183 11.66 -7.68 0.17
CA HIS A 183 10.87 -8.35 1.21
C HIS A 183 10.87 -9.88 1.03
N ASN A 184 12.05 -10.49 1.15
CA ASN A 184 12.26 -11.92 0.95
C ASN A 184 13.03 -12.57 2.13
N SER A 185 13.21 -13.89 2.06
CA SER A 185 13.94 -14.67 3.07
C SER A 185 15.38 -14.18 3.29
N THR A 186 16.03 -13.63 2.27
CA THR A 186 17.40 -13.09 2.40
C THR A 186 17.42 -11.89 3.33
N ALA A 187 16.51 -10.94 3.13
CA ALA A 187 16.37 -9.78 4.01
C ALA A 187 16.07 -10.21 5.46
N VAL A 188 15.15 -11.16 5.64
CA VAL A 188 14.85 -11.71 6.98
C VAL A 188 16.11 -12.33 7.61
N TYR A 189 16.85 -13.16 6.87
CA TYR A 189 18.08 -13.77 7.37
C TYR A 189 19.13 -12.71 7.78
N THR A 190 19.36 -11.68 6.96
CA THR A 190 20.28 -10.57 7.28
C THR A 190 19.88 -9.87 8.58
N ILE A 191 18.59 -9.59 8.75
CA ILE A 191 18.04 -8.93 9.94
C ILE A 191 18.21 -9.82 11.17
N LEU A 192 17.84 -11.10 11.07
CA LEU A 192 17.93 -12.05 12.17
C LEU A 192 19.38 -12.28 12.63
N LYS A 193 20.34 -12.36 11.69
CA LYS A 193 21.76 -12.49 12.02
C LYS A 193 22.24 -11.37 12.94
N LYS A 194 21.84 -10.12 12.65
CA LYS A 194 22.15 -8.96 13.50
C LYS A 194 21.41 -9.02 14.83
N LEU A 195 20.11 -9.33 14.80
CA LEU A 195 19.30 -9.40 16.01
C LEU A 195 19.82 -10.44 17.00
N VAL A 196 20.14 -11.64 16.53
CA VAL A 196 20.65 -12.74 17.38
C VAL A 196 21.95 -12.32 18.06
N ASN A 197 22.87 -11.66 17.35
CA ASN A 197 24.09 -11.12 17.95
C ASN A 197 23.79 -10.10 19.05
N VAL A 198 22.85 -9.19 18.83
CA VAL A 198 22.42 -8.22 19.86
C VAL A 198 21.80 -8.91 21.08
N LEU A 199 20.96 -9.93 20.86
CA LEU A 199 20.30 -10.68 21.94
C LEU A 199 21.31 -11.48 22.77
N LYS A 200 22.31 -12.08 22.13
CA LYS A 200 23.41 -12.81 22.79
C LYS A 200 24.23 -11.90 23.69
N THR A 201 24.67 -10.76 23.18
CA THR A 201 25.46 -9.81 23.96
C THR A 201 24.67 -9.26 25.15
N GLY A 202 23.35 -9.07 25.00
CA GLY A 202 22.48 -8.59 26.07
C GLY A 202 22.03 -9.65 27.07
N ASN A 203 22.10 -10.94 26.73
CA ASN A 203 21.62 -12.06 27.56
C ASN A 203 22.60 -13.24 27.47
N PRO A 204 23.66 -13.27 28.31
CA PRO A 204 24.63 -14.36 28.31
C PRO A 204 24.04 -15.74 28.65
N ASP A 205 22.87 -15.75 29.29
CA ASP A 205 22.13 -16.95 29.71
C ASP A 205 21.13 -17.46 28.67
N LEU A 206 21.13 -16.91 27.45
CA LEU A 206 20.18 -17.27 26.40
C LEU A 206 20.39 -18.71 25.92
N ARG A 207 19.43 -19.60 26.23
CA ARG A 207 19.51 -21.04 25.91
C ARG A 207 18.85 -21.44 24.59
N VAL A 208 17.75 -20.78 24.23
CA VAL A 208 16.95 -21.13 23.05
C VAL A 208 16.20 -19.91 22.56
N ILE A 209 16.05 -19.77 21.25
CA ILE A 209 15.21 -18.73 20.64
C ILE A 209 13.97 -19.37 20.03
N HIS A 210 12.81 -18.81 20.38
CA HIS A 210 11.52 -19.18 19.81
C HIS A 210 11.05 -18.06 18.88
N TYR A 211 11.06 -18.34 17.58
CA TYR A 211 10.49 -17.47 16.57
C TYR A 211 9.01 -17.75 16.40
N LEU A 212 8.23 -16.67 16.30
CA LEU A 212 6.83 -16.70 15.94
C LEU A 212 6.63 -15.67 14.83
N SER A 213 6.07 -16.09 13.71
CA SER A 213 5.76 -15.20 12.59
C SER A 213 4.48 -15.62 11.89
N ASP A 214 3.94 -14.69 11.12
CA ASP A 214 3.04 -15.00 10.03
C ASP A 214 3.73 -15.89 8.97
N SER A 215 2.95 -16.34 8.00
CA SER A 215 3.38 -17.38 7.05
C SER A 215 3.46 -17.00 5.57
N PRO A 216 3.78 -15.75 5.17
CA PRO A 216 4.12 -15.46 3.79
C PRO A 216 5.33 -16.29 3.36
N THR A 217 5.13 -17.04 2.28
CA THR A 217 6.16 -17.95 1.74
C THR A 217 7.38 -17.22 1.21
N SER A 218 7.25 -15.96 0.79
CA SER A 218 8.40 -15.17 0.35
C SER A 218 9.39 -14.84 1.47
N GLN A 219 8.92 -14.78 2.72
CA GLN A 219 9.71 -14.30 3.86
C GLN A 219 9.99 -15.41 4.87
N TYR A 220 8.95 -15.98 5.48
CA TYR A 220 9.11 -16.82 6.67
C TYR A 220 8.86 -18.31 6.44
N ARG A 221 7.72 -18.69 5.81
CA ARG A 221 7.35 -20.11 5.62
C ARG A 221 7.96 -20.67 4.32
N ASN A 222 9.28 -20.87 4.29
CA ASN A 222 10.01 -21.41 3.13
C ASN A 222 11.27 -22.21 3.49
N LYS A 223 11.79 -22.89 2.47
CA LYS A 223 13.01 -23.73 2.54
C LYS A 223 14.23 -23.01 3.12
N THR A 224 14.39 -21.71 2.87
CA THR A 224 15.53 -20.93 3.35
C THR A 224 15.47 -20.74 4.86
N MET A 225 14.28 -20.44 5.39
CA MET A 225 14.10 -20.29 6.85
C MET A 225 14.15 -21.62 7.58
N PHE A 226 13.70 -22.70 6.95
CA PHE A 226 13.85 -24.06 7.48
C PHE A 226 15.32 -24.41 7.66
N GLN A 227 16.11 -24.11 6.63
CA GLN A 227 17.55 -24.29 6.63
C GLN A 227 18.22 -23.43 7.70
N PHE A 228 17.85 -22.14 7.83
CA PHE A 228 18.32 -21.25 8.89
C PHE A 228 18.12 -21.84 10.29
N VAL A 229 16.91 -22.33 10.61
CA VAL A 229 16.62 -22.95 11.92
C VAL A 229 17.48 -24.18 12.16
N SER A 230 17.72 -24.99 11.12
CA SER A 230 18.49 -26.23 11.22
C SER A 230 19.96 -26.03 11.64
N MET A 231 20.56 -24.90 11.27
CA MET A 231 21.97 -24.58 11.57
C MET A 231 22.11 -23.47 12.59
N HIS A 232 21.01 -23.00 13.18
CA HIS A 232 21.04 -21.87 14.10
C HIS A 232 22.01 -22.11 15.28
N GLU A 233 22.09 -23.36 15.75
CA GLU A 233 23.04 -23.74 16.80
C GLU A 233 24.49 -23.76 16.31
N GLU A 234 24.76 -24.19 15.08
CA GLU A 234 26.10 -24.17 14.49
C GLU A 234 26.57 -22.72 14.23
N GLU A 235 25.68 -21.88 13.72
CA GLU A 235 26.02 -20.50 13.34
C GLU A 235 26.08 -19.56 14.55
N PHE A 236 25.15 -19.72 15.51
CA PHE A 236 25.01 -18.79 16.64
C PHE A 236 25.30 -19.42 18.00
N GLY A 237 25.60 -20.71 18.08
CA GLY A 237 25.83 -21.41 19.35
C GLY A 237 24.56 -21.55 20.22
N ILE A 238 23.37 -21.31 19.64
CA ILE A 238 22.09 -21.34 20.35
C ILE A 238 21.08 -22.10 19.48
N PRO A 239 20.32 -23.07 19.98
CA PRO A 239 19.25 -23.70 19.23
C PRO A 239 18.06 -22.77 18.98
N ALA A 240 17.36 -22.97 17.87
CA ALA A 240 16.15 -22.24 17.52
C ALA A 240 14.96 -23.15 17.25
N ARG A 241 13.77 -22.61 17.54
CA ARG A 241 12.47 -23.16 17.15
C ARG A 241 11.69 -22.09 16.42
N TRP A 242 10.90 -22.46 15.43
CA TRP A 242 10.06 -21.53 14.69
C TRP A 242 8.64 -22.06 14.58
N SER A 243 7.67 -21.26 15.04
CA SER A 243 6.24 -21.51 14.93
C SER A 243 5.61 -20.57 13.91
N PHE A 244 4.76 -21.11 13.05
CA PHE A 244 4.13 -20.41 11.93
C PHE A 244 2.63 -20.29 12.16
N LEU A 245 2.13 -19.06 12.19
CA LEU A 245 0.71 -18.75 12.30
C LEU A 245 0.00 -18.99 10.95
N GLU A 246 -1.24 -19.48 10.94
CA GLU A 246 -2.01 -19.71 9.69
C GLU A 246 -2.35 -18.43 8.93
N SER A 247 -2.67 -18.63 7.65
CA SER A 247 -3.13 -17.55 6.78
C SER A 247 -4.51 -17.06 7.24
N GLY A 248 -4.67 -15.74 7.35
CA GLY A 248 -5.94 -15.12 7.73
C GLY A 248 -6.11 -14.86 9.24
N HIS A 249 -5.06 -15.01 10.04
CA HIS A 249 -5.08 -14.52 11.41
C HIS A 249 -5.06 -12.98 11.48
N GLY A 250 -5.53 -12.45 12.61
CA GLY A 250 -5.64 -11.01 12.85
C GLY A 250 -4.29 -10.29 12.97
N LYS A 251 -4.35 -8.99 13.28
CA LYS A 251 -3.15 -8.15 13.42
C LYS A 251 -2.29 -8.58 14.60
N GLU A 252 -0.98 -8.48 14.42
CA GLU A 252 0.01 -8.87 15.41
C GLU A 252 0.58 -7.66 16.18
N PRO A 253 1.25 -7.87 17.33
CA PRO A 253 1.96 -6.80 18.03
C PRO A 253 2.95 -6.02 17.14
N CYS A 254 3.57 -6.72 16.18
CA CYS A 254 4.48 -6.16 15.18
C CYS A 254 3.79 -5.10 14.29
N ASP A 255 2.52 -5.31 13.92
CA ASP A 255 1.75 -4.34 13.12
C ASP A 255 1.53 -3.04 13.90
N GLY A 256 1.24 -3.14 15.20
CA GLY A 256 1.07 -1.99 16.08
C GLY A 256 2.35 -1.17 16.23
N LEU A 257 3.50 -1.86 16.36
CA LEU A 257 4.82 -1.24 16.38
C LEU A 257 5.10 -0.53 15.05
N GLY A 258 4.94 -1.22 13.93
CA GLY A 258 5.19 -0.67 12.60
C GLY A 258 4.33 0.55 12.30
N ALA A 259 3.03 0.49 12.64
CA ALA A 259 2.14 1.62 12.46
C ALA A 259 2.53 2.82 13.34
N SER A 260 2.97 2.58 14.58
CA SER A 260 3.37 3.65 15.49
C SER A 260 4.66 4.34 15.05
N VAL A 261 5.66 3.57 14.62
CA VAL A 261 6.93 4.06 14.12
C VAL A 261 6.74 4.87 12.83
N LYS A 262 5.95 4.35 11.88
CA LYS A 262 5.61 5.07 10.63
C LYS A 262 4.91 6.40 10.92
N ARG A 263 3.88 6.38 11.79
CA ARG A 263 3.18 7.62 12.18
C ARG A 263 4.11 8.64 12.86
N ALA A 264 5.02 8.19 13.71
CA ALA A 264 5.97 9.07 14.37
C ALA A 264 6.92 9.73 13.36
N ALA A 265 7.49 8.96 12.43
CA ALA A 265 8.34 9.46 11.36
C ALA A 265 7.59 10.44 10.44
N ASP A 266 6.39 10.05 9.98
CA ASP A 266 5.52 10.89 9.15
C ASP A 266 5.21 12.23 9.82
N ASN A 267 4.90 12.21 11.12
CA ASN A 267 4.60 13.43 11.87
C ASN A 267 5.83 14.33 12.01
N ALA A 268 7.02 13.75 12.22
CA ALA A 268 8.26 14.53 12.31
C ALA A 268 8.59 15.22 10.97
N VAL A 269 8.39 14.53 9.84
CA VAL A 269 8.55 15.10 8.50
C VAL A 269 7.48 16.17 8.23
N LYS A 270 6.21 15.91 8.54
CA LYS A 270 5.10 16.88 8.35
C LYS A 270 5.26 18.16 9.17
N GLN A 271 5.90 18.07 10.33
CA GLN A 271 6.21 19.24 11.17
C GLN A 271 7.45 20.02 10.66
N GLY A 272 8.10 19.58 9.59
CA GLY A 272 9.32 20.20 9.07
C GLY A 272 10.53 20.03 9.99
N LYS A 273 10.47 19.13 10.97
CA LYS A 273 11.55 18.92 11.95
C LYS A 273 12.72 18.13 11.37
N VAL A 274 12.43 17.22 10.45
CA VAL A 274 13.42 16.35 9.80
C VAL A 274 13.04 16.10 8.35
N SER A 275 14.05 15.81 7.52
CA SER A 275 13.87 15.24 6.19
C SER A 275 14.44 13.84 6.21
N ILE A 276 13.60 12.83 5.97
CA ILE A 276 14.01 11.43 5.92
C ILE A 276 13.95 10.99 4.46
N GLN A 277 15.10 10.80 3.82
CA GLN A 277 15.20 10.38 2.42
C GLN A 277 15.91 9.03 2.26
N SER A 278 16.59 8.55 3.30
CA SER A 278 17.31 7.27 3.34
C SER A 278 17.10 6.56 4.68
N ALA A 279 17.47 5.28 4.75
CA ALA A 279 17.50 4.52 5.99
C ALA A 279 18.46 5.15 7.01
N SER A 280 19.57 5.74 6.53
CA SER A 280 20.52 6.43 7.40
C SER A 280 19.92 7.66 8.08
N ASP A 281 19.10 8.45 7.35
CA ASP A 281 18.40 9.60 7.90
C ASP A 281 17.34 9.16 8.91
N PHE A 282 16.66 8.05 8.62
CA PHE A 282 15.68 7.48 9.52
C PHE A 282 16.33 7.04 10.84
N LEU A 283 17.51 6.40 10.79
CA LEU A 283 18.24 5.99 11.99
C LEU A 283 18.72 7.19 12.81
N LYS A 284 19.25 8.24 12.17
CA LYS A 284 19.62 9.50 12.86
C LYS A 284 18.41 10.16 13.52
N TRP A 285 17.27 10.17 12.83
CA TRP A 285 16.02 10.66 13.39
C TRP A 285 15.56 9.80 14.58
N ALA A 286 15.67 8.47 14.46
CA ALA A 286 15.29 7.56 15.52
C ALA A 286 16.16 7.77 16.77
N GLU A 287 17.48 7.88 16.61
CA GLU A 287 18.42 8.17 17.70
C GLU A 287 18.15 9.52 18.38
N SER A 288 17.91 10.58 17.60
CA SER A 288 17.61 11.91 18.15
C SER A 288 16.23 12.03 18.78
N SER A 289 15.27 11.25 18.32
CA SER A 289 13.91 11.20 18.88
C SER A 289 13.81 10.31 20.12
N MET A 290 14.84 9.50 20.39
CA MET A 290 14.93 8.69 21.60
C MET A 290 15.38 9.54 22.77
N THR A 291 14.42 10.14 23.49
CA THR A 291 14.67 10.52 24.87
C THR A 291 14.99 9.27 25.69
N SER A 292 15.96 9.37 26.60
CA SER A 292 16.44 8.31 27.49
C SER A 292 15.26 7.59 28.17
N GLY A 293 14.83 6.46 27.60
CA GLY A 293 13.63 5.72 28.04
C GLY A 293 12.78 5.07 26.93
N SER A 294 13.07 5.32 25.64
CA SER A 294 12.30 4.71 24.55
C SER A 294 12.45 3.18 24.48
N LYS A 295 11.32 2.46 24.48
CA LYS A 295 11.22 0.98 24.45
C LYS A 295 11.52 0.36 23.08
N VAL A 296 11.87 1.16 22.08
CA VAL A 296 12.13 0.70 20.71
C VAL A 296 13.60 0.90 20.38
N LYS A 297 14.29 -0.17 19.98
CA LYS A 297 15.67 -0.15 19.50
C LYS A 297 15.69 -0.26 17.98
N TYR A 298 16.51 0.56 17.35
CA TYR A 298 16.64 0.59 15.90
C TYR A 298 18.02 0.06 15.48
N PHE A 299 18.08 -0.60 14.35
CA PHE A 299 19.35 -0.96 13.72
C PHE A 299 19.21 -1.04 12.20
N GLY A 300 20.30 -0.73 11.49
CA GLY A 300 20.35 -0.79 10.03
C GLY A 300 21.06 -2.02 9.48
N TYR A 301 20.77 -2.34 8.23
CA TYR A 301 21.66 -3.16 7.40
C TYR A 301 21.85 -2.55 6.02
N THR A 302 23.03 -2.75 5.44
CA THR A 302 23.41 -2.19 4.13
C THR A 302 23.17 -3.17 2.99
N GLN A 303 23.30 -2.68 1.75
CA GLN A 303 23.22 -3.51 0.55
C GLN A 303 24.32 -4.58 0.53
N GLU A 304 25.53 -4.25 0.97
CA GLU A 304 26.66 -5.20 1.03
C GLU A 304 26.37 -6.34 2.01
N GLU A 305 25.79 -6.04 3.18
CA GLU A 305 25.42 -7.07 4.16
C GLU A 305 24.30 -7.99 3.65
N TYR A 306 23.38 -7.44 2.86
CA TYR A 306 22.35 -8.21 2.18
C TYR A 306 22.95 -9.14 1.11
N GLU A 307 23.89 -8.65 0.30
CA GLU A 307 24.55 -9.45 -0.74
C GLU A 307 25.41 -10.57 -0.16
N LEU A 308 26.15 -10.28 0.92
CA LEU A 308 26.89 -11.31 1.67
C LEU A 308 25.96 -12.39 2.21
N SER A 309 24.81 -11.96 2.75
CA SER A 309 23.77 -12.88 3.24
C SER A 309 23.22 -13.75 2.11
N GLU A 310 22.98 -13.16 0.93
CA GLU A 310 22.50 -13.87 -0.25
C GLU A 310 23.50 -14.93 -0.72
N ALA A 311 24.78 -14.58 -0.78
CA ALA A 311 25.86 -15.50 -1.15
C ALA A 311 25.92 -16.69 -0.19
N VAL A 312 25.86 -16.44 1.12
CA VAL A 312 25.82 -17.51 2.13
C VAL A 312 24.63 -18.45 1.90
N LEU A 313 23.43 -17.91 1.69
CA LEU A 313 22.22 -18.71 1.45
C LEU A 313 22.31 -19.55 0.17
N LYS A 314 22.93 -19.01 -0.89
CA LYS A 314 23.10 -19.70 -2.18
C LYS A 314 24.17 -20.78 -2.13
N GLU A 315 25.35 -20.47 -1.60
CA GLU A 315 26.54 -21.34 -1.70
C GLU A 315 26.65 -22.33 -0.54
N ARG A 316 26.50 -21.85 0.70
CA ARG A 316 26.68 -22.65 1.91
C ARG A 316 25.42 -23.44 2.25
N LEU A 317 24.25 -22.82 2.07
CA LEU A 317 23.01 -23.35 2.65
C LEU A 317 22.16 -24.18 1.69
N LYS A 318 22.32 -23.99 0.37
CA LYS A 318 21.66 -24.77 -0.71
C LYS A 318 20.25 -25.29 -0.32
N PRO A 319 19.30 -24.39 -0.03
CA PRO A 319 18.05 -24.78 0.60
C PRO A 319 17.23 -25.70 -0.30
N VAL A 320 16.83 -26.85 0.25
CA VAL A 320 16.07 -27.90 -0.45
C VAL A 320 14.57 -27.69 -0.22
N PRO A 321 13.73 -27.75 -1.27
CA PRO A 321 12.27 -27.69 -1.11
C PRO A 321 11.75 -28.83 -0.23
N VAL A 322 10.89 -28.50 0.73
CA VAL A 322 10.24 -29.49 1.62
C VAL A 322 8.80 -29.72 1.18
N LYS A 323 8.46 -30.98 0.88
CA LYS A 323 7.10 -31.36 0.48
C LYS A 323 6.14 -31.11 1.65
N GLY A 324 4.99 -30.52 1.36
CA GLY A 324 3.99 -30.21 2.39
C GLY A 324 4.35 -29.01 3.27
N THR A 325 5.20 -28.08 2.81
CA THR A 325 5.60 -26.85 3.54
C THR A 325 4.43 -26.14 4.23
N PHE A 326 3.25 -26.06 3.60
CA PHE A 326 2.10 -25.39 4.19
C PHE A 326 1.46 -26.12 5.38
N LYS A 327 1.66 -27.44 5.50
CA LYS A 327 1.19 -28.25 6.64
C LYS A 327 2.12 -28.20 7.85
N ILE A 328 3.27 -27.52 7.72
CA ILE A 328 4.26 -27.40 8.77
C ILE A 328 3.97 -26.14 9.58
N HIS A 329 3.55 -26.33 10.84
CA HIS A 329 3.26 -25.23 11.77
C HIS A 329 4.40 -24.98 12.75
N ASN A 330 5.28 -25.96 12.97
CA ASN A 330 6.38 -25.84 13.90
C ASN A 330 7.62 -26.59 13.38
N ILE A 331 8.78 -25.96 13.49
CA ILE A 331 10.08 -26.56 13.22
C ILE A 331 11.03 -26.35 14.41
N ILE A 332 11.78 -27.40 14.72
CA ILE A 332 12.80 -27.40 15.78
C ILE A 332 14.13 -27.76 15.13
N GLY A 333 15.13 -26.89 15.25
CA GLY A 333 16.50 -27.20 14.82
C GLY A 333 17.15 -28.19 15.76
N SER A 334 17.82 -29.21 15.24
CA SER A 334 18.50 -30.23 16.04
C SER A 334 20.02 -30.13 16.03
N GLY A 335 20.57 -29.09 15.39
CA GLY A 335 21.96 -29.06 14.93
C GLY A 335 22.21 -30.10 13.83
N THR A 336 23.31 -29.95 13.08
CA THR A 336 23.72 -30.87 11.99
C THR A 336 22.78 -30.89 10.77
N ASN A 337 22.27 -29.72 10.35
CA ASN A 337 21.47 -29.58 9.13
C ASN A 337 20.16 -30.39 9.13
N LYS A 338 19.56 -30.57 10.31
CA LYS A 338 18.31 -31.31 10.51
C LYS A 338 17.30 -30.45 11.25
N ILE A 339 16.05 -30.57 10.82
CA ILE A 339 14.89 -30.04 11.52
C ILE A 339 13.95 -31.18 11.88
N TYR A 340 13.23 -31.01 12.97
CA TYR A 340 12.06 -31.81 13.32
C TYR A 340 10.80 -30.99 13.10
N THR A 341 9.82 -31.58 12.45
CA THR A 341 8.46 -31.01 12.36
C THR A 341 7.61 -31.69 13.43
N TYR A 342 7.01 -30.91 14.32
CA TYR A 342 6.09 -31.45 15.32
C TYR A 342 4.66 -31.32 14.81
N ILE A 343 4.04 -32.46 14.51
CA ILE A 343 2.60 -32.61 14.29
C ILE A 343 2.19 -33.74 15.24
N PRO A 344 1.22 -33.55 16.15
CA PRO A 344 0.82 -34.60 17.10
C PRO A 344 0.46 -35.95 16.45
N GLU A 345 0.13 -35.94 15.15
CA GLU A 345 -0.35 -37.07 14.35
C GLU A 345 0.69 -37.60 13.34
N ILE A 346 1.83 -36.93 13.13
CA ILE A 346 2.84 -37.33 12.13
C ILE A 346 4.20 -37.45 12.82
N PRO A 347 4.89 -38.61 12.72
CA PRO A 347 6.19 -38.80 13.35
C PRO A 347 7.20 -37.76 12.86
N PRO A 348 8.18 -37.37 13.69
CA PRO A 348 9.11 -36.29 13.40
C PRO A 348 9.82 -36.50 12.05
N ILE A 349 9.54 -35.64 11.07
CA ILE A 349 10.22 -35.68 9.77
C ILE A 349 11.67 -35.21 9.97
N ILE A 350 12.62 -36.12 9.83
CA ILE A 350 14.06 -35.82 9.86
C ILE A 350 14.48 -35.36 8.47
N VAL A 351 14.78 -34.07 8.31
CA VAL A 351 15.42 -33.58 7.08
C VAL A 351 16.92 -33.85 7.18
N LYS A 352 17.38 -35.03 6.76
CA LYS A 352 18.82 -35.35 6.59
C LYS A 352 19.26 -34.94 5.17
N ASN A 353 20.47 -34.39 5.03
CA ASN A 353 21.16 -34.06 3.77
C ASN A 353 20.56 -34.76 2.54
N ALA A 354 19.92 -33.99 1.66
CA ALA A 354 19.55 -34.34 0.28
C ALA A 354 19.28 -35.84 0.02
N GLY A 355 18.19 -36.37 0.59
CA GLY A 355 17.73 -37.73 0.30
C GLY A 355 16.65 -38.15 1.28
N LEU A 356 15.38 -37.91 0.93
CA LEU A 356 14.24 -38.37 1.72
C LEU A 356 14.28 -39.89 1.86
N THR A 357 14.61 -40.39 3.04
CA THR A 357 14.28 -41.77 3.43
C THR A 357 13.15 -41.72 4.43
N TYR A 358 11.98 -42.20 4.00
CA TYR A 358 10.87 -42.53 4.88
C TYR A 358 11.26 -43.83 5.59
N GLN A 359 11.45 -43.80 6.91
CA GLN A 359 11.41 -45.04 7.69
C GLN A 359 9.94 -45.35 7.96
N VAL A 360 9.52 -46.51 7.42
CA VAL A 360 8.23 -47.17 7.70
C VAL A 360 8.21 -47.63 9.15
#